data_AF-A0A225V4A7-F1
#
_entry.id   AF-A0A225V4A7-F1
#
_cell.length_a   1.000
_cell.length_b   1.000
_cell.length_c   1.000
_cell.angle_alpha   90.00
_cell.angle_beta   90.00
_cell.angle_gamma   90.00
#
_symmetry.space_group_name_H-M   'P 1'
#
loop_
_entity.id
_entity.type
_entity.pdbx_description
1 polymer ?
#
loop_
_entity_poly.entity_id
_entity_poly.type
_entity_poly.pdbx_seq_one_letter_code
_entity_poly.pdbx_strand_id
1 'polypeptide(L)'
;MEEPLFDTLRTKQELGYDVSCTVRVTNGILGFGVMVQSSLFAAEYISACVDRFMVDFEEAIEMMADEHFHDHIQAQILLKLEPDHNLLETTHHYWYEITSRRLAFDMDAQLAKEMETLTKSEMAQYYREWILQNPKKLIVHVIGRGNPAEKLAHQQRKNATKEELAELRALPRPFRIRDLYLYKSELPAYPDPIDEINASEAKREAKRLDL
;
A
#
# COMPACT_ATOMS: atom_id res chain seq x y z
N MET A 1 9.29 -3.09 -5.64
CA MET A 1 7.99 -3.68 -6.04
C MET A 1 7.47 -3.14 -7.37
N GLU A 2 7.63 -1.84 -7.65
CA GLU A 2 7.08 -1.21 -8.87
C GLU A 2 7.46 -1.94 -10.16
N GLU A 3 8.74 -2.23 -10.39
CA GLU A 3 9.20 -2.95 -11.58
C GLU A 3 8.66 -4.40 -11.65
N PRO A 4 8.76 -5.25 -10.60
CA PRO A 4 8.18 -6.59 -10.63
C PRO A 4 6.64 -6.62 -10.81
N LEU A 5 5.93 -5.63 -10.24
CA LEU A 5 4.49 -5.49 -10.38
C LEU A 5 4.11 -5.16 -11.83
N PHE A 6 4.82 -4.20 -12.42
CA PHE A 6 4.63 -3.83 -13.82
C PHE A 6 4.95 -5.00 -14.75
N ASP A 7 6.09 -5.65 -14.57
CA ASP A 7 6.47 -6.80 -15.40
C ASP A 7 5.46 -7.94 -15.28
N THR A 8 5.04 -8.29 -14.06
CA THR A 8 4.11 -9.40 -13.86
C THR A 8 2.71 -9.10 -14.39
N LEU A 9 2.10 -7.99 -13.96
CA LEU A 9 0.70 -7.73 -14.27
C LEU A 9 0.51 -7.13 -15.67
N ARG A 10 1.44 -6.30 -16.14
CA ARG A 10 1.32 -5.65 -17.45
C ARG A 10 2.08 -6.37 -18.55
N THR A 11 3.33 -6.77 -18.34
CA THR A 11 4.13 -7.39 -19.42
C THR A 11 3.76 -8.87 -19.62
N LYS A 12 3.70 -9.65 -18.54
CA LYS A 12 3.49 -11.11 -18.62
C LYS A 12 2.02 -11.51 -18.69
N GLN A 13 1.18 -10.88 -17.88
CA GLN A 13 -0.25 -11.21 -17.80
C GLN A 13 -1.13 -10.30 -18.66
N GLU A 14 -0.57 -9.23 -19.24
CA GLU A 14 -1.27 -8.27 -20.11
C GLU A 14 -2.58 -7.73 -19.51
N LEU A 15 -2.65 -7.62 -18.18
CA LEU A 15 -3.91 -7.33 -17.47
C LEU A 15 -4.39 -5.91 -17.70
N GLY A 16 -3.52 -4.96 -17.99
CA GLY A 16 -3.89 -3.56 -18.03
C GLY A 16 -2.92 -2.69 -18.80
N TYR A 17 -3.45 -1.60 -19.34
CA TYR A 17 -2.65 -0.56 -19.99
C TYR A 17 -1.90 0.27 -18.96
N ASP A 18 -2.42 0.40 -17.74
CA ASP A 18 -1.79 1.12 -16.65
C ASP A 18 -1.78 0.28 -15.38
N VAL A 19 -0.59 0.12 -14.80
CA VAL A 19 -0.33 -0.63 -13.57
C VAL A 19 0.67 0.19 -12.79
N SER A 20 0.29 0.57 -11.57
CA SER A 20 1.17 1.32 -10.67
C SER A 20 0.95 0.90 -9.23
N CYS A 21 2.00 1.07 -8.41
CA CYS A 21 1.88 1.04 -6.96
C CYS A 21 2.28 2.39 -6.38
N THR A 22 1.63 2.78 -5.28
CA THR A 22 1.92 4.05 -4.62
C THR A 22 1.92 3.88 -3.11
N VAL A 23 2.84 4.59 -2.45
CA VAL A 23 2.77 4.85 -1.01
C VAL A 23 1.98 6.13 -0.82
N ARG A 24 1.02 6.12 0.11
CA ARG A 24 0.16 7.26 0.42
C ARG A 24 0.18 7.49 1.92
N VAL A 25 0.34 8.74 2.32
CA VAL A 25 0.10 9.18 3.70
C VAL A 25 -1.12 10.06 3.71
N THR A 26 -2.19 9.61 4.36
CA THR A 26 -3.46 10.36 4.44
C THR A 26 -3.76 10.61 5.92
N ASN A 27 -3.79 11.88 6.33
CA ASN A 27 -4.04 12.29 7.71
C ASN A 27 -3.12 11.55 8.72
N GLY A 28 -1.82 11.47 8.41
CA GLY A 28 -0.83 10.78 9.24
C GLY A 28 -0.81 9.26 9.11
N ILE A 29 -1.75 8.66 8.39
CA ILE A 29 -1.84 7.20 8.24
C ILE A 29 -1.15 6.77 6.95
N LEU A 30 -0.13 5.90 7.11
CA LEU A 30 0.58 5.27 6.00
C LEU A 30 -0.26 4.17 5.36
N GLY A 31 -0.31 4.18 4.03
CA GLY A 31 -0.97 3.17 3.23
C GLY A 31 -0.17 2.84 1.98
N PHE A 32 -0.39 1.65 1.48
CA PHE A 32 0.15 1.18 0.21
C PHE A 32 -1.02 0.80 -0.70
N GLY A 33 -0.95 1.22 -1.96
CA GLY A 33 -2.01 1.01 -2.93
C GLY A 33 -1.48 0.51 -4.26
N VAL A 34 -2.24 -0.38 -4.89
CA VAL A 34 -2.03 -0.80 -6.28
C VAL A 34 -3.21 -0.35 -7.10
N MET A 35 -2.93 0.27 -8.25
CA MET A 35 -3.91 0.65 -9.24
C MET A 35 -3.66 -0.14 -10.52
N VAL A 36 -4.73 -0.75 -11.05
CA VAL A 36 -4.71 -1.44 -12.35
C VAL A 36 -5.90 -0.96 -13.16
N GLN A 37 -5.63 -0.50 -14.39
CA GLN A 37 -6.65 -0.12 -15.35
C GLN A 37 -6.68 -1.10 -16.52
N SER A 38 -7.83 -1.74 -16.74
CA SER A 38 -8.04 -2.72 -17.81
C SER A 38 -9.34 -2.47 -18.56
N SER A 39 -9.33 -2.78 -19.86
CA SER A 39 -10.53 -2.88 -20.70
C SER A 39 -10.91 -4.33 -21.03
N LEU A 40 -10.05 -5.30 -20.73
CA LEU A 40 -10.15 -6.68 -21.20
C LEU A 40 -10.60 -7.66 -20.12
N PHE A 41 -10.37 -7.32 -18.85
CA PHE A 41 -10.65 -8.20 -17.73
C PHE A 41 -11.67 -7.60 -16.76
N ALA A 42 -12.42 -8.47 -16.09
CA ALA A 42 -13.32 -8.06 -15.02
C ALA A 42 -12.52 -7.67 -13.76
N ALA A 43 -13.02 -6.69 -13.01
CA ALA A 43 -12.33 -6.12 -11.85
C ALA A 43 -12.03 -7.15 -10.76
N GLU A 44 -12.89 -8.16 -10.60
CA GLU A 44 -12.70 -9.23 -9.62
C GLU A 44 -11.55 -10.16 -10.00
N TYR A 45 -11.39 -10.44 -11.30
CA TYR A 45 -10.24 -11.22 -11.80
C TYR A 45 -8.93 -10.47 -11.58
N ILE A 46 -8.91 -9.18 -11.92
CA ILE A 46 -7.73 -8.32 -11.70
C ILE A 46 -7.37 -8.28 -10.21
N SER A 47 -8.36 -8.17 -9.32
CA SER A 47 -8.13 -8.16 -7.87
C SER A 47 -7.48 -9.46 -7.40
N ALA A 48 -7.94 -10.61 -7.91
CA ALA A 48 -7.33 -11.90 -7.59
C ALA A 48 -5.87 -12.00 -8.11
N CYS A 49 -5.58 -11.45 -9.29
CA CYS A 49 -4.21 -11.39 -9.82
C CYS A 49 -3.30 -10.51 -8.95
N VAL A 50 -3.80 -9.36 -8.49
CA VAL A 50 -3.06 -8.48 -7.56
C VAL A 50 -2.80 -9.22 -6.25
N ASP A 51 -3.80 -9.90 -5.70
CA ASP A 51 -3.65 -10.66 -4.45
C ASP A 51 -2.63 -11.77 -4.58
N ARG A 52 -2.64 -12.48 -5.72
CA ARG A 52 -1.65 -13.50 -6.02
C ARG A 52 -0.24 -12.90 -6.10
N PHE A 53 -0.09 -11.79 -6.81
CA PHE A 53 1.19 -11.07 -6.89
C PHE A 53 1.69 -10.67 -5.50
N MET A 54 0.82 -10.18 -4.61
CA MET A 54 1.23 -9.78 -3.25
C MET A 54 1.80 -10.96 -2.46
N VAL A 55 1.23 -12.15 -2.61
CA VAL A 55 1.76 -13.37 -1.99
C VAL A 55 3.10 -13.76 -2.62
N ASP A 56 3.17 -13.80 -3.95
CA ASP A 56 4.39 -14.21 -4.67
C ASP A 56 5.56 -13.21 -4.45
N PHE A 57 5.26 -11.94 -4.19
CA PHE A 57 6.27 -10.91 -3.94
C PHE A 57 7.04 -11.10 -2.62
N GLU A 58 6.43 -11.74 -1.62
CA GLU A 58 7.12 -12.09 -0.37
C GLU A 58 8.33 -12.99 -0.64
N GLU A 59 8.09 -14.06 -1.41
CA GLU A 59 9.12 -15.01 -1.83
C GLU A 59 10.21 -14.31 -2.66
N ALA A 60 9.81 -13.35 -3.52
CA ALA A 60 10.76 -12.55 -4.28
C ALA A 60 11.68 -11.69 -3.39
N ILE A 61 11.19 -11.19 -2.25
CA ILE A 61 12.05 -10.48 -1.27
C ILE A 61 13.04 -11.46 -0.64
N GLU A 62 12.58 -12.64 -0.20
CA GLU A 62 13.43 -13.62 0.48
C GLU A 62 14.52 -14.19 -0.43
N MET A 63 14.18 -14.45 -1.70
CA MET A 63 15.10 -15.00 -2.71
C MET A 63 16.04 -13.97 -3.31
N MET A 64 15.82 -12.66 -3.07
CA MET A 64 16.68 -11.60 -3.57
C MET A 64 18.11 -11.75 -3.01
N ALA A 65 19.12 -11.57 -3.87
CA ALA A 65 20.50 -11.51 -3.43
C ALA A 65 20.73 -10.31 -2.51
N ASP A 66 21.54 -10.46 -1.46
CA ASP A 66 21.77 -9.40 -0.48
C ASP A 66 22.39 -8.15 -1.11
N GLU A 67 23.20 -8.31 -2.15
CA GLU A 67 23.77 -7.22 -2.96
C GLU A 67 22.65 -6.37 -3.62
N HIS A 68 21.68 -7.02 -4.27
CA HIS A 68 20.55 -6.31 -4.88
C HIS A 68 19.65 -5.64 -3.86
N PHE A 69 19.45 -6.28 -2.69
CA PHE A 69 18.71 -5.64 -1.60
C PHE A 69 19.44 -4.38 -1.12
N HIS A 70 20.76 -4.44 -0.96
CA HIS A 70 21.58 -3.29 -0.59
C HIS A 70 21.50 -2.17 -1.64
N ASP A 71 21.60 -2.50 -2.93
CA ASP A 71 21.45 -1.53 -4.02
C ASP A 71 20.09 -0.81 -3.96
N HIS A 72 19.01 -1.55 -3.68
CA HIS A 72 17.68 -0.95 -3.51
C HIS A 72 17.61 -0.01 -2.30
N ILE A 73 18.18 -0.39 -1.16
CA ILE A 73 18.24 0.47 0.04
C ILE A 73 19.04 1.75 -0.26
N GLN A 74 20.21 1.62 -0.87
CA GLN A 74 21.04 2.77 -1.23
C GLN A 74 20.35 3.71 -2.22
N ALA A 75 19.68 3.16 -3.24
CA ALA A 75 18.91 3.97 -4.19
C ALA A 75 17.78 4.76 -3.50
N GLN A 76 17.09 4.15 -2.53
CA GLN A 76 16.05 4.85 -1.76
C GLN A 76 16.60 5.91 -0.81
N ILE A 77 17.75 5.65 -0.17
CA ILE A 77 18.45 6.64 0.68
C ILE A 77 18.87 7.85 -0.16
N LEU A 78 19.45 7.63 -1.34
CA LEU A 78 19.85 8.72 -2.23
C LEU A 78 18.66 9.57 -2.67
N LEU A 79 17.53 8.93 -3.02
CA LEU A 79 16.30 9.64 -3.37
C LEU A 79 15.75 10.46 -2.20
N LYS A 80 15.88 9.94 -0.96
CA LYS A 80 15.45 10.63 0.25
C LYS A 80 16.32 11.83 0.62
N LEU A 81 17.61 11.74 0.36
CA LEU A 81 18.59 12.78 0.70
C LEU A 81 18.85 13.76 -0.46
N GLU A 82 18.16 13.59 -1.59
CA GLU A 82 18.27 14.48 -2.73
C GLU A 82 17.83 15.90 -2.31
N PRO A 83 18.69 16.92 -2.50
CA PRO A 83 18.31 18.28 -2.17
C PRO A 83 17.26 18.80 -3.15
N ASP A 84 16.28 19.53 -2.62
CA ASP A 84 15.28 20.22 -3.43
C ASP A 84 15.97 21.07 -4.52
N HIS A 85 15.49 20.97 -5.76
CA HIS A 85 16.12 21.63 -6.90
C HIS A 85 15.77 23.12 -6.97
N ASN A 86 14.67 23.52 -6.34
CA ASN A 86 14.17 24.89 -6.39
C ASN A 86 13.36 25.25 -5.14
N LEU A 87 13.13 26.56 -4.96
CA LEU A 87 12.41 27.10 -3.80
C LEU A 87 10.96 26.58 -3.71
N LEU A 88 10.32 26.25 -4.83
CA LEU A 88 8.95 25.74 -4.83
C LEU A 88 8.89 24.34 -4.19
N GLU A 89 9.84 23.47 -4.53
CA GLU A 89 9.98 22.14 -3.92
C GLU A 89 10.24 22.23 -2.42
N THR A 90 11.20 23.06 -1.99
CA THR A 90 11.44 23.30 -0.55
C THR A 90 10.21 23.87 0.16
N THR A 91 9.52 24.81 -0.48
CA THR A 91 8.27 25.36 0.07
C THR A 91 7.22 24.27 0.22
N HIS A 92 7.03 23.42 -0.79
CA HIS A 92 6.08 22.31 -0.73
C HIS A 92 6.44 21.30 0.36
N HIS A 93 7.72 20.96 0.52
CA HIS A 93 8.20 20.05 1.56
C HIS A 93 7.84 20.59 2.96
N TYR A 94 8.25 21.80 3.29
CA TYR A 94 7.94 22.39 4.60
C TYR A 94 6.44 22.65 4.79
N TRP A 95 5.75 23.07 3.73
CA TRP A 95 4.30 23.30 3.80
C TRP A 95 3.53 22.00 4.06
N TYR A 96 3.99 20.87 3.53
CA TYR A 96 3.43 19.55 3.82
C TYR A 96 3.58 19.21 5.31
N GLU A 97 4.75 19.44 5.94
CA GLU A 97 4.94 19.20 7.38
C GLU A 97 4.02 20.07 8.25
N ILE A 98 3.81 21.33 7.86
CA ILE A 98 2.93 22.26 8.57
C ILE A 98 1.46 21.83 8.44
N THR A 99 1.01 21.56 7.22
CA THR A 99 -0.39 21.24 6.93
C THR A 99 -0.78 19.84 7.42
N SER A 100 0.14 18.88 7.39
CA SER A 100 -0.03 17.55 7.99
C SER A 100 0.10 17.55 9.51
N ARG A 101 0.56 18.67 10.10
CA ARG A 101 0.79 18.87 11.55
C ARG A 101 1.83 17.92 12.16
N ARG A 102 2.63 17.26 11.32
CA ARG A 102 3.72 16.38 11.75
C ARG A 102 4.94 17.17 12.25
N LEU A 103 5.20 18.34 11.64
CA LEU A 103 6.32 19.24 11.97
C LEU A 103 7.70 18.55 12.00
N ALA A 104 7.88 17.45 11.26
CA ALA A 104 9.13 16.69 11.22
C ALA A 104 9.93 17.11 9.98
N PHE A 105 10.54 18.28 10.03
CA PHE A 105 11.27 18.88 8.90
C PHE A 105 12.53 18.12 8.48
N ASP A 106 13.05 17.24 9.34
CA ASP A 106 14.20 16.37 9.09
C ASP A 106 13.81 14.89 8.91
N MET A 107 12.52 14.61 8.64
CA MET A 107 11.99 13.24 8.53
C MET A 107 12.76 12.40 7.51
N ASP A 108 13.09 12.94 6.34
CA ASP A 108 13.79 12.18 5.30
C ASP A 108 15.21 11.78 5.72
N ALA A 109 15.90 12.63 6.50
CA ALA A 109 17.21 12.30 7.07
C ALA A 109 17.10 11.23 8.16
N GLN A 110 16.06 11.30 8.99
CA GLN A 110 15.79 10.26 9.99
C GLN A 110 15.46 8.91 9.33
N LEU A 111 14.60 8.92 8.31
CA LEU A 111 14.26 7.72 7.53
C LEU A 111 15.49 7.10 6.86
N ALA A 112 16.32 7.92 6.21
CA ALA A 112 17.54 7.45 5.56
C ALA A 112 18.45 6.70 6.55
N LYS A 113 18.62 7.24 7.76
CA LYS A 113 19.42 6.61 8.81
C LYS A 113 18.83 5.27 9.28
N GLU A 114 17.51 5.20 9.46
CA GLU A 114 16.87 3.93 9.84
C GLU A 114 16.99 2.89 8.72
N MET A 115 16.88 3.31 7.47
CA MET A 115 17.02 2.43 6.30
C MET A 115 18.39 1.78 6.18
N GLU A 116 19.47 2.42 6.64
CA GLU A 116 20.82 1.82 6.66
C GLU A 116 20.91 0.58 7.56
N THR A 117 20.06 0.50 8.58
CA THR A 117 20.08 -0.60 9.55
C THR A 117 19.19 -1.78 9.14
N LEU A 118 18.33 -1.59 8.14
CA LEU A 118 17.32 -2.56 7.75
C LEU A 118 17.92 -3.76 7.04
N THR A 119 17.59 -4.97 7.52
CA THR A 119 17.99 -6.21 6.86
C THR A 119 16.89 -6.76 5.94
N LYS A 120 17.28 -7.58 4.97
CA LYS A 120 16.35 -8.27 4.06
C LYS A 120 15.33 -9.13 4.83
N SER A 121 15.78 -9.82 5.87
CA SER A 121 14.92 -10.67 6.71
C SER A 121 13.87 -9.85 7.45
N GLU A 122 14.25 -8.71 8.03
CA GLU A 122 13.31 -7.80 8.68
C GLU A 122 12.32 -7.22 7.69
N MET A 123 12.78 -6.83 6.49
CA MET A 123 11.91 -6.32 5.44
C MET A 123 10.86 -7.37 5.00
N ALA A 124 11.28 -8.62 4.79
CA ALA A 124 10.35 -9.71 4.46
C ALA A 124 9.35 -9.96 5.60
N GLN A 125 9.80 -9.90 6.86
CA GLN A 125 8.93 -10.02 8.02
C GLN A 125 7.90 -8.88 8.09
N TYR A 126 8.32 -7.62 7.95
CA TYR A 126 7.40 -6.47 7.95
C TYR A 126 6.40 -6.56 6.80
N TYR A 127 6.84 -7.01 5.62
CA TYR A 127 5.95 -7.24 4.49
C TYR A 127 4.89 -8.30 4.82
N ARG A 128 5.30 -9.46 5.34
CA ARG A 128 4.40 -10.54 5.75
C ARG A 128 3.38 -10.08 6.79
N GLU A 129 3.82 -9.36 7.81
CA GLU A 129 2.96 -8.90 8.90
C GLU A 129 1.94 -7.86 8.42
N TRP A 130 2.39 -6.86 7.67
CA TRP A 130 1.57 -5.71 7.27
C TRP A 130 0.67 -5.99 6.05
N ILE A 131 1.19 -6.71 5.06
CA ILE A 131 0.50 -6.93 3.77
C ILE A 131 -0.25 -8.27 3.73
N LEU A 132 0.25 -9.33 4.37
CA LEU A 132 -0.31 -10.68 4.21
C LEU A 132 -1.13 -11.16 5.42
N GLN A 133 -0.63 -11.00 6.64
CA GLN A 133 -1.26 -11.57 7.84
C GLN A 133 -2.36 -10.69 8.42
N ASN A 134 -2.13 -9.39 8.55
CA ASN A 134 -3.12 -8.45 9.13
C ASN A 134 -3.51 -7.31 8.17
N PRO A 135 -3.94 -7.61 6.93
CA PRO A 135 -4.19 -6.57 5.96
C PRO A 135 -5.45 -5.77 6.29
N LYS A 136 -5.29 -4.47 6.58
CA LYS A 136 -6.39 -3.49 6.53
C LYS A 136 -6.64 -3.08 5.08
N LYS A 137 -7.26 -3.98 4.32
CA LYS A 137 -7.40 -3.86 2.87
C LYS A 137 -8.76 -3.29 2.45
N LEU A 138 -8.73 -2.30 1.56
CA LEU A 138 -9.89 -1.77 0.86
C LEU A 138 -9.70 -1.97 -0.64
N ILE A 139 -10.71 -2.52 -1.31
CA ILE A 139 -10.73 -2.71 -2.76
C ILE A 139 -11.81 -1.80 -3.36
N VAL A 140 -11.43 -0.98 -4.34
CA VAL A 140 -12.36 -0.11 -5.06
C VAL A 140 -12.43 -0.56 -6.52
N HIS A 141 -13.58 -1.07 -6.93
CA HIS A 141 -13.85 -1.44 -8.32
C HIS A 141 -14.59 -0.32 -9.03
N VAL A 142 -13.98 0.23 -10.09
CA VAL A 142 -14.62 1.20 -10.98
C VAL A 142 -14.99 0.48 -12.28
N ILE A 143 -16.29 0.22 -12.46
CA ILE A 143 -16.78 -0.57 -13.59
C ILE A 143 -17.25 0.34 -14.73
N GLY A 144 -16.56 0.25 -15.87
CA GLY A 144 -16.93 0.96 -17.09
C GLY A 144 -18.30 0.51 -17.63
N ARG A 145 -19.12 1.48 -18.05
CA ARG A 145 -20.45 1.20 -18.60
C ARG A 145 -20.34 0.35 -19.87
N GLY A 146 -20.90 -0.86 -19.83
CA GLY A 146 -20.96 -1.74 -20.99
C GLY A 146 -19.72 -2.61 -21.22
N ASN A 147 -18.76 -2.64 -20.29
CA ASN A 147 -17.55 -3.47 -20.35
C ASN A 147 -17.93 -4.94 -20.72
N PRO A 148 -17.43 -5.47 -21.85
CA PRO A 148 -17.72 -6.84 -22.29
C PRO A 148 -17.22 -7.91 -21.32
N ALA A 149 -16.05 -7.71 -20.70
CA ALA A 149 -15.45 -8.64 -19.75
C ALA A 149 -16.32 -8.81 -18.50
N GLU A 150 -16.89 -7.71 -18.01
CA GLU A 150 -17.83 -7.73 -16.89
C GLU A 150 -19.14 -8.44 -17.23
N LYS A 151 -19.65 -8.23 -18.46
CA LYS A 151 -20.84 -8.95 -18.93
C LYS A 151 -20.58 -10.45 -19.03
N LEU A 152 -19.42 -10.83 -19.55
CA LEU A 152 -19.02 -12.23 -19.68
C LEU A 152 -18.86 -12.89 -18.30
N ALA A 153 -18.13 -12.24 -17.38
CA ALA A 153 -17.95 -12.71 -16.02
C ALA A 153 -19.30 -12.88 -15.29
N HIS A 154 -20.23 -11.95 -15.49
CA HIS A 154 -21.58 -12.05 -14.92
C HIS A 154 -22.39 -13.22 -15.50
N GLN A 155 -22.29 -13.47 -16.81
CA GLN A 155 -22.93 -14.62 -17.46
C GLN A 155 -22.35 -15.95 -16.95
N GLN A 156 -21.02 -16.04 -16.83
CA GLN A 156 -20.35 -17.22 -16.28
C GLN A 156 -20.82 -17.52 -14.86
N ARG A 157 -20.91 -16.51 -13.99
CA ARG A 157 -21.42 -16.70 -12.61
C ARG A 157 -22.86 -17.17 -12.55
N LYS A 158 -23.71 -16.72 -13.48
CA LYS A 158 -25.11 -17.19 -13.55
C LYS A 158 -25.22 -18.63 -14.00
N ASN A 159 -24.30 -19.07 -14.86
CA ASN A 159 -24.29 -20.40 -15.44
C ASN A 159 -23.42 -21.40 -14.67
N ALA A 160 -22.75 -20.94 -13.60
CA ALA A 160 -21.87 -21.77 -12.78
C ALA A 160 -22.64 -22.94 -12.15
N THR A 161 -22.01 -24.10 -12.16
CA THR A 161 -22.52 -25.34 -11.58
C THR A 161 -22.62 -25.24 -10.06
N LYS A 162 -23.33 -26.19 -9.44
CA LYS A 162 -23.48 -26.20 -7.97
C LYS A 162 -22.13 -26.41 -7.27
N GLU A 163 -21.26 -27.22 -7.86
CA GLU A 163 -19.91 -27.50 -7.40
C GLU A 163 -19.04 -26.24 -7.46
N GLU A 164 -19.00 -25.55 -8.59
CA GLU A 164 -18.25 -24.28 -8.75
C GLU A 164 -18.75 -23.18 -7.80
N LEU A 165 -20.07 -23.11 -7.59
CA LEU A 165 -20.67 -22.18 -6.63
C LEU A 165 -20.36 -22.56 -5.18
N ALA A 166 -20.09 -23.83 -4.88
CA ALA A 166 -19.67 -24.27 -3.55
C ALA A 166 -18.20 -23.89 -3.29
N GLU A 167 -17.32 -24.06 -4.27
CA GLU A 167 -15.92 -23.63 -4.21
C GLU A 167 -15.80 -22.11 -4.06
N LEU A 168 -16.55 -21.33 -4.85
CA LEU A 168 -16.60 -19.86 -4.71
C LEU A 168 -17.18 -19.38 -3.37
N ARG A 169 -17.98 -20.21 -2.69
CA ARG A 169 -18.50 -19.90 -1.34
C ARG A 169 -17.51 -20.25 -0.23
N ALA A 170 -16.57 -21.17 -0.49
CA ALA A 170 -15.54 -21.55 0.46
C ALA A 170 -14.43 -20.49 0.58
N LEU A 171 -14.27 -19.63 -0.44
CA LEU A 171 -13.33 -18.51 -0.40
C LEU A 171 -13.80 -17.39 0.55
N PRO A 172 -12.89 -16.73 1.29
CA PRO A 172 -13.23 -15.56 2.11
C PRO A 172 -13.90 -14.49 1.25
N ARG A 173 -15.15 -14.14 1.57
CA ARG A 173 -15.85 -13.09 0.81
C ARG A 173 -15.49 -11.72 1.34
N PRO A 174 -15.09 -10.77 0.48
CA PRO A 174 -14.93 -9.40 0.91
C PRO A 174 -16.27 -8.83 1.39
N PHE A 175 -16.23 -8.06 2.47
CA PHE A 175 -17.39 -7.31 2.93
C PHE A 175 -17.71 -6.20 1.92
N ARG A 176 -18.86 -6.32 1.24
CA ARG A 176 -19.29 -5.31 0.26
C ARG A 176 -19.98 -4.15 0.97
N ILE A 177 -19.29 -3.00 0.99
CA ILE A 177 -19.84 -1.74 1.50
C ILE A 177 -21.00 -1.30 0.60
N ARG A 178 -22.20 -1.17 1.18
CA ARG A 178 -23.41 -0.68 0.49
C ARG A 178 -23.68 0.79 0.75
N ASP A 179 -23.39 1.23 1.97
CA ASP A 179 -23.50 2.62 2.40
C ASP A 179 -22.16 3.03 3.02
N LEU A 180 -21.51 4.02 2.41
CA LEU A 180 -20.21 4.49 2.85
C LEU A 180 -20.27 5.24 4.18
N TYR A 181 -21.36 5.96 4.46
CA TYR A 181 -21.51 6.76 5.67
C TYR A 181 -21.77 5.86 6.88
N LEU A 182 -22.66 4.89 6.73
CA LEU A 182 -22.90 3.88 7.78
C LEU A 182 -21.61 3.13 8.10
N TYR A 183 -20.92 2.63 7.07
CA TYR A 183 -19.66 1.91 7.25
C TYR A 183 -18.60 2.75 7.97
N LYS A 184 -18.47 4.04 7.65
CA LYS A 184 -17.55 4.94 8.34
C LYS A 184 -17.93 5.16 9.80
N SER A 185 -19.23 5.23 10.12
CA SER A 185 -19.70 5.46 11.50
C SER A 185 -19.46 4.29 12.45
N GLU A 186 -19.32 3.08 11.91
CA GLU A 186 -19.07 1.86 12.68
C GLU A 186 -17.57 1.62 12.96
N LEU A 187 -16.68 2.39 12.31
CA LEU A 187 -15.23 2.22 12.44
C LEU A 187 -14.63 3.22 13.44
N PRO A 188 -13.64 2.80 14.25
CA PRO A 188 -12.87 3.73 15.05
C PRO A 188 -12.02 4.64 14.16
N ALA A 189 -11.83 5.88 14.59
CA ALA A 189 -10.86 6.79 13.99
C ALA A 189 -9.45 6.50 14.52
N TYR A 190 -8.44 6.76 13.69
CA TYR A 190 -7.05 6.78 14.17
C TYR A 190 -6.80 8.04 15.02
N PRO A 191 -5.78 8.02 15.90
CA PRO A 191 -5.35 9.19 16.66
C PRO A 191 -4.93 10.35 15.74
N ASP A 192 -5.07 11.59 16.21
CA ASP A 192 -4.48 12.75 15.53
C ASP A 192 -2.96 12.75 15.78
N PRO A 193 -2.11 12.94 14.75
CA PRO A 193 -0.65 13.05 14.92
C PRO A 193 -0.22 14.07 15.98
N ILE A 194 -0.99 15.16 16.18
CA ILE A 194 -0.70 16.15 17.24
C ILE A 194 -0.81 15.53 18.63
N ASP A 195 -1.81 14.68 18.87
CA ASP A 195 -2.01 14.06 20.18
C ASP A 195 -0.83 13.14 20.52
N GLU A 196 -0.27 12.46 19.51
CA GLU A 196 0.93 11.63 19.68
C GLU A 196 2.20 12.45 19.94
N ILE A 197 2.37 13.58 19.25
CA ILE A 197 3.50 14.51 19.48
C ILE A 197 3.44 15.06 20.91
N ASN A 198 2.29 15.58 21.34
CA ASN A 198 2.09 16.11 22.69
C ASN A 198 2.35 15.02 23.76
N ALA A 199 1.90 13.79 23.53
CA ALA A 199 2.14 12.68 24.44
C ALA A 199 3.64 12.28 24.51
N SER A 200 4.35 12.37 23.38
CA SER A 200 5.79 12.12 23.30
C SER A 200 6.60 13.21 24.03
N GLU A 201 6.23 14.48 23.85
CA GLU A 201 6.83 15.61 24.54
C GLU A 201 6.61 15.53 26.06
N ALA A 202 5.39 15.25 26.50
CA ALA A 202 5.07 15.06 27.92
C ALA A 202 5.89 13.91 28.55
N LYS A 203 6.09 12.80 27.83
CA LYS A 203 6.97 11.70 28.28
C LYS A 203 8.44 12.10 28.35
N ARG A 204 8.93 12.91 27.40
CA ARG A 204 10.30 13.44 27.41
C ARG A 204 10.52 14.41 28.57
N GLU A 205 9.55 15.26 28.87
CA GLU A 205 9.60 16.17 30.02
C GLU A 205 9.55 15.42 31.35
N ALA A 206 8.67 14.43 31.50
CA ALA A 206 8.62 13.59 32.70
C ALA A 206 9.96 12.88 32.95
N LYS A 207 10.56 12.29 31.91
CA LYS A 207 11.86 11.62 31.99
C LYS A 207 13.02 12.58 32.33
N ARG A 208 12.86 13.87 32.04
CA ARG A 208 13.83 14.93 32.35
C ARG A 208 13.67 15.46 33.78
N LEU A 209 12.49 15.32 34.38
CA LEU A 209 12.19 15.67 35.78
C LEU A 209 12.59 14.55 36.76
N ASP A 210 12.70 13.31 36.29
CA ASP A 210 13.17 12.14 37.05
C ASP A 210 14.71 11.99 37.11
N LEU A 211 15.47 12.92 36.49
CA LEU A 211 16.94 13.02 36.47
C LEU A 211 17.43 14.19 37.34
#